data_AF-A0A1G2YDI9-F1
#
_entry.id   AF-A0A1G2YDI9-F1
#
_cell.length_a   1.000
_cell.length_b   1.000
_cell.length_c   1.000
_cell.angle_alpha   90.00
_cell.angle_beta   90.00
_cell.angle_gamma   90.00
#
_symmetry.space_group_name_H-M   'P 1'
#
loop_
_entity.id
_entity.type
_entity.pdbx_description
1 polymer ?
#
loop_
_entity_poly.entity_id
_entity_poly.type
_entity_poly.pdbx_seq_one_letter_code
_entity_poly.pdbx_strand_id
1 'polypeptide(L)'
;MKNSFVFILNIINIEGELPIEVAPRHFFQKADAEQIDKIKKMLDIFVPFGFLKILNIRPYEVDIIKVPGEKPSSFSFKYEPLPEDKWRYWVILFEGTNKELQDIESAAFLLKHDIELGFTIFGKNSLSSGEGYGWHTPSLFSFFDSPSSNEPAVLVSTNEIREIPENYHLIKKISLDHEHITRAFRKLRDLKSLPRLSELVTTGYFSIIESLVTHNPNLTESSDSLKHQIRTKIPLLSKRFQRKIDYNEYFNESNEETIWKKLYDYRSCIVHGEHANFIGSLQILKDAKTVREFLYETVKLLLLLALREPIFLTDLKKC
;
A
#
# COMPACT_ATOMS: atom_id res chain seq x y z
N MET A 1 -10.03 -31.57 3.06
CA MET A 1 -10.49 -30.44 2.21
C MET A 1 -9.24 -29.82 1.60
N LYS A 2 -9.26 -29.38 0.34
CA LYS A 2 -8.15 -28.58 -0.19
C LYS A 2 -8.26 -27.18 0.41
N ASN A 3 -7.15 -26.64 0.89
CA ASN A 3 -7.13 -25.33 1.53
C ASN A 3 -7.32 -24.22 0.49
N SER A 4 -8.05 -23.18 0.86
CA SER A 4 -8.21 -21.97 0.05
C SER A 4 -7.00 -21.08 0.24
N PHE A 5 -6.69 -20.23 -0.73
CA PHE A 5 -5.60 -19.28 -0.58
C PHE A 5 -5.84 -17.99 -1.37
N VAL A 6 -5.21 -16.92 -0.92
CA VAL A 6 -5.11 -15.66 -1.65
C VAL A 6 -3.65 -15.42 -2.05
N PHE A 7 -3.46 -15.04 -3.31
CA PHE A 7 -2.14 -14.74 -3.86
C PHE A 7 -1.66 -13.35 -3.42
N ILE A 8 -0.37 -13.21 -3.12
CA ILE A 8 0.28 -11.93 -2.84
C ILE A 8 0.80 -11.32 -4.14
N LEU A 9 0.37 -10.10 -4.45
CA LEU A 9 0.73 -9.45 -5.71
C LEU A 9 2.16 -8.92 -5.72
N ASN A 10 2.66 -8.42 -4.58
CA ASN A 10 3.99 -7.80 -4.50
C ASN A 10 5.09 -8.80 -4.87
N ILE A 11 6.08 -8.32 -5.60
CA ILE A 11 7.29 -9.08 -5.92
C ILE A 11 8.27 -8.88 -4.76
N ILE A 12 8.23 -9.76 -3.78
CA ILE A 12 9.03 -9.65 -2.55
C ILE A 12 9.90 -10.88 -2.30
N ASN A 13 11.02 -10.66 -1.63
CA ASN A 13 11.83 -11.70 -1.02
C ASN A 13 11.54 -11.73 0.49
N ILE A 14 11.38 -12.91 1.07
CA ILE A 14 11.13 -13.05 2.51
C ILE A 14 12.40 -13.53 3.21
N GLU A 15 12.77 -12.84 4.28
CA GLU A 15 13.88 -13.23 5.15
C GLU A 15 13.38 -13.76 6.50
N GLY A 16 13.69 -15.04 6.76
CA GLY A 16 13.38 -15.73 8.03
C GLY A 16 12.46 -16.92 7.86
N GLU A 17 11.93 -17.40 8.99
CA GLU A 17 11.16 -18.63 9.08
C GLU A 17 9.67 -18.47 8.74
N LEU A 18 9.15 -19.43 7.97
CA LEU A 18 7.75 -19.54 7.54
C LEU A 18 7.24 -20.96 7.86
N PRO A 19 5.91 -21.17 8.02
CA PRO A 19 4.81 -20.23 7.84
C PRO A 19 4.61 -19.28 9.05
N ILE A 20 3.89 -18.18 8.84
CA ILE A 20 3.49 -17.23 9.91
C ILE A 20 1.97 -17.11 9.94
N GLU A 21 1.37 -17.33 11.11
CA GLU A 21 -0.07 -17.06 11.29
C GLU A 21 -0.31 -15.54 11.33
N VAL A 22 -1.07 -15.01 10.36
CA VAL A 22 -1.33 -13.58 10.20
C VAL A 22 -2.71 -13.16 10.74
N ALA A 23 -3.61 -14.13 10.90
CA ALA A 23 -4.90 -14.04 11.56
C ALA A 23 -5.35 -15.47 11.91
N PRO A 24 -6.38 -15.69 12.76
CA PRO A 24 -6.78 -17.04 13.16
C PRO A 24 -7.01 -17.96 11.95
N ARG A 25 -6.23 -19.05 11.87
CA ARG A 25 -6.26 -20.04 10.76
C ARG A 25 -5.90 -19.48 9.38
N HIS A 26 -5.15 -18.38 9.33
CA HIS A 26 -4.63 -17.77 8.10
C HIS A 26 -3.10 -17.71 8.17
N PHE A 27 -2.42 -18.34 7.22
CA PHE A 27 -0.97 -18.52 7.26
C PHE A 27 -0.30 -17.92 6.03
N PHE A 28 0.57 -16.93 6.25
CA PHE A 28 1.47 -16.43 5.21
C PHE A 28 2.60 -17.42 4.98
N GLN A 29 2.78 -17.86 3.73
CA GLN A 29 3.79 -18.86 3.37
C GLN A 29 4.12 -18.83 1.87
N LYS A 30 5.15 -19.60 1.50
CA LYS A 30 5.48 -19.87 0.10
C LYS A 30 4.42 -20.76 -0.54
N ALA A 31 4.09 -20.49 -1.80
CA ALA A 31 3.18 -21.32 -2.57
C ALA A 31 3.81 -22.68 -2.89
N ASP A 32 3.05 -23.77 -2.78
CA ASP A 32 3.45 -25.08 -3.28
C ASP A 32 3.31 -25.20 -4.81
N ALA A 33 3.77 -26.31 -5.39
CA ALA A 33 3.73 -26.51 -6.84
C ALA A 33 2.31 -26.49 -7.44
N GLU A 34 1.30 -27.01 -6.72
CA GLU A 34 -0.10 -27.00 -7.18
C GLU A 34 -0.66 -25.57 -7.15
N GLN A 35 -0.34 -24.82 -6.10
CA GLN A 35 -0.72 -23.41 -5.95
C GLN A 35 -0.06 -22.55 -7.03
N ILE A 36 1.23 -22.76 -7.31
CA ILE A 36 1.98 -22.05 -8.36
C ILE A 36 1.34 -22.27 -9.73
N ASP A 37 0.99 -23.49 -10.10
CA ASP A 37 0.32 -23.78 -11.38
C ASP A 37 -1.00 -23.02 -11.52
N LYS A 38 -1.81 -22.99 -10.46
CA LYS A 38 -3.07 -22.23 -10.44
C LYS A 38 -2.84 -20.73 -10.52
N ILE A 39 -1.86 -20.20 -9.80
CA ILE A 39 -1.48 -18.78 -9.83
C ILE A 39 -1.07 -18.39 -11.25
N LYS A 40 -0.23 -19.19 -11.91
CA LYS A 40 0.21 -18.96 -13.29
C LYS A 40 -0.97 -18.85 -14.25
N LYS A 41 -1.92 -19.78 -14.18
CA LYS A 41 -3.15 -19.74 -14.99
C LYS A 41 -3.96 -18.46 -14.79
N MET A 42 -4.08 -17.99 -13.54
CA MET A 42 -4.78 -16.74 -13.23
C MET A 42 -4.00 -15.50 -13.69
N LEU A 43 -2.68 -15.51 -13.56
CA LEU A 43 -1.83 -14.43 -14.06
C LEU A 43 -1.91 -14.29 -15.58
N ASP A 44 -2.01 -15.41 -16.32
CA ASP A 44 -2.15 -15.38 -17.78
C ASP A 44 -3.43 -14.64 -18.23
N ILE A 45 -4.48 -14.62 -17.38
CA ILE A 45 -5.74 -13.88 -17.56
C ILE A 45 -5.56 -12.38 -17.26
N PHE A 46 -4.94 -12.04 -16.14
CA PHE A 46 -4.94 -10.65 -15.63
C PHE A 46 -3.75 -9.81 -16.05
N VAL A 47 -2.60 -10.41 -16.34
CA VAL A 47 -1.42 -9.65 -16.78
C VAL A 47 -1.69 -9.19 -18.22
N PRO A 48 -1.91 -7.88 -18.42
CA PRO A 48 -2.27 -7.36 -19.73
C PRO A 48 -1.12 -7.57 -20.72
N PHE A 49 -1.42 -7.43 -22.00
CA PHE A 49 -0.39 -7.37 -23.05
C PHE A 49 0.63 -6.29 -22.70
N GLY A 50 1.88 -6.69 -22.50
CA GLY A 50 2.98 -5.81 -22.12
C GLY A 50 4.32 -6.44 -22.49
N PHE A 51 5.40 -5.66 -22.40
CA PHE A 51 6.75 -6.07 -22.79
C PHE A 51 7.17 -7.43 -22.20
N LEU A 52 6.87 -7.66 -20.92
CA LEU A 52 7.19 -8.93 -20.25
C LEU A 52 6.38 -10.12 -20.80
N LYS A 53 5.11 -9.92 -21.18
CA LYS A 53 4.28 -10.96 -21.82
C LYS A 53 4.82 -11.31 -23.22
N ILE A 54 5.30 -10.31 -23.96
CA ILE A 54 5.96 -10.51 -25.27
C ILE A 54 7.23 -11.34 -25.13
N LEU A 55 8.01 -11.09 -24.07
CA LEU A 55 9.22 -11.86 -23.78
C LEU A 55 8.95 -13.18 -23.04
N ASN A 56 7.68 -13.51 -22.76
CA ASN A 56 7.28 -14.65 -21.93
C ASN A 56 7.98 -14.69 -20.56
N ILE A 57 8.27 -13.51 -19.99
CA ILE A 57 8.90 -13.33 -18.69
C ILE A 57 7.82 -13.13 -17.63
N ARG A 58 7.86 -13.93 -16.57
CA ARG A 58 7.02 -13.74 -15.38
C ARG A 58 7.83 -12.99 -14.30
N PRO A 59 7.35 -11.85 -13.78
CA PRO A 59 8.09 -11.07 -12.79
C PRO A 59 8.46 -11.84 -11.52
N TYR A 60 7.66 -12.85 -11.17
CA TYR A 60 7.87 -13.71 -9.99
C TYR A 60 8.96 -14.78 -10.18
N GLU A 61 9.45 -14.96 -11.40
CA GLU A 61 10.40 -16.02 -11.81
C GLU A 61 11.76 -15.45 -12.27
N VAL A 62 11.94 -14.13 -12.20
CA VAL A 62 13.17 -13.46 -12.63
C VAL A 62 13.64 -12.46 -11.60
N ASP A 63 14.95 -12.24 -11.53
CA ASP A 63 15.52 -11.11 -10.84
C ASP A 63 15.62 -9.91 -11.80
N ILE A 64 15.28 -8.73 -11.28
CA ILE A 64 15.29 -7.49 -12.06
C ILE A 64 16.46 -6.64 -11.57
N ILE A 65 17.46 -6.48 -12.42
CA ILE A 65 18.69 -5.76 -12.10
C ILE A 65 18.69 -4.44 -12.86
N LYS A 66 18.76 -3.33 -12.12
CA LYS A 66 18.91 -1.99 -12.69
C LYS A 66 20.37 -1.79 -13.10
N VAL A 67 20.63 -1.61 -14.39
CA VAL A 67 21.97 -1.37 -14.94
C VAL A 67 22.08 0.06 -15.47
N PRO A 68 23.24 0.73 -15.30
CA PRO A 68 23.47 2.04 -15.90
C PRO A 68 23.30 1.99 -17.42
N GLY A 69 22.62 2.97 -17.99
CA GLY A 69 22.47 3.11 -19.43
C GLY A 69 23.63 3.88 -20.07
N GLU A 70 23.59 4.01 -21.39
CA GLU A 70 24.64 4.69 -22.17
C GLU A 70 24.69 6.22 -21.96
N LYS A 71 23.65 6.83 -21.38
CA LYS A 71 23.58 8.28 -21.14
C LYS A 71 23.64 8.59 -19.64
N PRO A 72 24.19 9.76 -19.24
CA PRO A 72 24.11 10.20 -17.85
C PRO A 72 22.65 10.22 -17.38
N SER A 73 22.37 9.60 -16.24
CA SER A 73 21.02 9.43 -15.66
C SER A 73 20.06 8.52 -16.42
N SER A 74 20.50 7.79 -17.45
CA SER A 74 19.71 6.70 -18.03
C SER A 74 20.05 5.37 -17.35
N PHE A 75 19.06 4.47 -17.33
CA PHE A 75 19.20 3.11 -16.85
C PHE A 75 18.40 2.17 -17.75
N SER A 76 18.83 0.92 -17.81
CA SER A 76 18.04 -0.17 -18.37
C SER A 76 17.85 -1.26 -17.32
N PHE A 77 16.98 -2.21 -17.63
CA PHE A 77 16.70 -3.35 -16.75
C PHE A 77 17.17 -4.63 -17.43
N LYS A 78 17.93 -5.42 -16.69
CA LYS A 78 18.29 -6.78 -17.04
C LYS A 78 17.41 -7.75 -16.26
N TYR A 79 16.94 -8.80 -16.91
CA TYR A 79 16.11 -9.84 -16.33
C TYR A 79 16.91 -11.14 -16.29
N GLU A 80 17.15 -11.67 -15.09
CA GLU A 80 17.88 -12.92 -14.88
C GLU A 80 16.94 -14.01 -14.34
N PRO A 81 16.78 -15.16 -15.02
CA PRO A 81 15.91 -16.23 -14.53
C PRO A 81 16.33 -16.71 -13.14
N LEU A 82 15.35 -16.90 -12.27
CA LEU A 82 15.53 -17.49 -10.95
C LEU A 82 15.29 -19.01 -11.02
N PRO A 83 16.05 -19.81 -10.24
CA PRO A 83 15.70 -21.20 -10.03
C PRO A 83 14.36 -21.32 -9.29
N GLU A 84 13.64 -22.42 -9.48
CA GLU A 84 12.25 -22.58 -8.99
C GLU A 84 12.11 -22.43 -7.48
N ASP A 85 13.11 -22.90 -6.73
CA ASP A 85 13.19 -22.77 -5.27
C ASP A 85 13.32 -21.31 -4.81
N LYS A 86 13.68 -20.39 -5.71
CA LYS A 86 13.76 -18.94 -5.49
C LYS A 86 12.63 -18.14 -6.12
N TRP A 87 11.66 -18.77 -6.78
CA TRP A 87 10.48 -18.06 -7.28
C TRP A 87 9.69 -17.40 -6.13
N ARG A 88 9.08 -16.26 -6.42
CA ARG A 88 8.47 -15.34 -5.45
C ARG A 88 6.94 -15.46 -5.42
N TYR A 89 6.46 -16.70 -5.45
CA TYR A 89 5.03 -16.98 -5.29
C TYR A 89 4.69 -17.14 -3.82
N TRP A 90 4.02 -16.12 -3.26
CA TRP A 90 3.60 -16.08 -1.86
C TRP A 90 2.07 -16.12 -1.76
N VAL A 91 1.57 -16.76 -0.71
CA VAL A 91 0.13 -16.89 -0.46
C VAL A 91 -0.19 -16.71 1.01
N ILE A 92 -1.45 -16.33 1.28
CA ILE A 92 -2.07 -16.54 2.60
C ILE A 92 -3.02 -17.72 2.45
N LEU A 93 -2.65 -18.84 3.08
CA LEU A 93 -3.44 -20.06 3.15
C LEU A 93 -4.50 -19.92 4.23
N PHE A 94 -5.73 -20.37 3.98
CA PHE A 94 -6.79 -20.36 4.98
C PHE A 94 -7.81 -21.47 4.79
N GLU A 95 -8.51 -21.77 5.88
CA GLU A 95 -9.62 -22.72 5.92
C GLU A 95 -10.95 -22.02 6.18
N GLY A 96 -11.99 -22.40 5.43
CA GLY A 96 -13.33 -21.86 5.60
C GLY A 96 -13.61 -20.63 4.73
N THR A 97 -14.16 -19.57 5.35
CA THR A 97 -14.66 -18.38 4.63
C THR A 97 -13.60 -17.31 4.48
N ASN A 98 -13.67 -16.51 3.43
CA ASN A 98 -12.81 -15.34 3.19
C ASN A 98 -13.20 -14.06 3.97
N LYS A 99 -14.05 -14.16 5.00
CA LYS A 99 -14.56 -12.99 5.73
C LYS A 99 -13.45 -12.14 6.35
N GLU A 100 -12.36 -12.78 6.75
CA GLU A 100 -11.22 -12.10 7.39
C GLU A 100 -10.25 -11.47 6.37
N LEU A 101 -10.31 -11.83 5.09
CA LEU A 101 -9.33 -11.37 4.10
C LEU A 101 -9.31 -9.84 3.95
N GLN A 102 -10.46 -9.17 4.12
CA GLN A 102 -10.51 -7.72 4.06
C GLN A 102 -9.78 -7.06 5.23
N ASP A 103 -9.93 -7.60 6.44
CA ASP A 103 -9.27 -7.09 7.64
C ASP A 103 -7.78 -7.40 7.60
N ILE A 104 -7.40 -8.59 7.09
CA ILE A 104 -6.01 -8.99 6.84
C ILE A 104 -5.36 -8.07 5.80
N GLU A 105 -6.04 -7.80 4.67
CA GLU A 105 -5.55 -6.87 3.65
C GLU A 105 -5.31 -5.48 4.26
N SER A 106 -6.25 -4.99 5.06
CA SER A 106 -6.12 -3.70 5.73
C SER A 106 -4.96 -3.67 6.75
N ALA A 107 -4.75 -4.76 7.49
CA ALA A 107 -3.63 -4.91 8.41
C ALA A 107 -2.28 -4.97 7.68
N ALA A 108 -2.23 -5.67 6.56
CA ALA A 108 -1.07 -5.83 5.70
C ALA A 108 -0.65 -4.51 5.01
N PHE A 109 -1.59 -3.59 4.77
CA PHE A 109 -1.26 -2.24 4.28
C PHE A 109 -0.50 -1.37 5.26
N LEU A 110 -0.58 -1.67 6.56
CA LEU A 110 0.04 -0.82 7.58
C LEU A 110 1.53 -1.16 7.82
N LEU A 111 2.02 -2.25 7.22
CA LEU A 111 3.43 -2.64 7.24
C LEU A 111 4.34 -1.57 6.64
N LYS A 112 5.67 -1.67 6.78
CA LYS A 112 6.59 -0.70 6.15
C LYS A 112 6.54 -0.89 4.63
N HIS A 113 6.74 -2.11 4.19
CA HIS A 113 6.49 -2.64 2.86
C HIS A 113 5.13 -3.33 2.91
N ASP A 114 4.13 -2.65 2.34
CA ASP A 114 2.78 -3.16 2.32
C ASP A 114 2.66 -4.46 1.51
N ILE A 115 1.74 -5.30 1.95
CA ILE A 115 1.43 -6.56 1.29
C ILE A 115 0.02 -6.47 0.70
N GLU A 116 -0.03 -6.53 -0.62
CA GLU A 116 -1.24 -6.46 -1.42
C GLU A 116 -1.75 -7.85 -1.75
N LEU A 117 -3.02 -8.08 -1.41
CA LEU A 117 -3.73 -9.29 -1.75
C LEU A 117 -4.30 -9.20 -3.16
N GLY A 118 -4.15 -10.30 -3.90
CA GLY A 118 -4.62 -10.45 -5.27
C GLY A 118 -5.91 -11.25 -5.38
N PHE A 119 -5.95 -12.14 -6.36
CA PHE A 119 -7.06 -13.08 -6.51
C PHE A 119 -7.00 -14.19 -5.44
N THR A 120 -8.18 -14.66 -5.07
CA THR A 120 -8.43 -15.75 -4.13
C THR A 120 -8.88 -16.98 -4.90
N ILE A 121 -8.32 -18.13 -4.57
CA ILE A 121 -8.73 -19.44 -5.06
C ILE A 121 -9.34 -20.21 -3.90
N PHE A 122 -10.62 -20.57 -4.04
CA PHE A 122 -11.36 -21.33 -3.06
C PHE A 122 -11.21 -22.82 -3.33
N GLY A 123 -10.70 -23.55 -2.34
CA GLY A 123 -10.63 -24.99 -2.39
C GLY A 123 -12.02 -25.61 -2.51
N LYS A 124 -12.09 -26.85 -3.02
CA LYS A 124 -13.35 -27.58 -3.12
C LYS A 124 -13.98 -27.73 -1.73
N ASN A 125 -15.21 -27.23 -1.57
CA ASN A 125 -16.01 -27.43 -0.37
C ASN A 125 -17.03 -28.56 -0.61
N SER A 126 -17.72 -29.01 0.44
CA SER A 126 -18.70 -30.10 0.34
C SER A 126 -19.95 -29.76 -0.51
N LEU A 127 -20.16 -28.47 -0.83
CA LEU A 127 -21.33 -27.95 -1.54
C LEU A 127 -21.06 -27.66 -3.02
N SER A 128 -19.80 -27.55 -3.44
CA SER A 128 -19.39 -27.29 -4.83
C SER A 128 -18.41 -28.33 -5.35
N SER A 129 -18.72 -28.95 -6.49
CA SER A 129 -17.84 -29.92 -7.16
C SER A 129 -16.57 -29.31 -7.75
N GLY A 130 -16.57 -27.98 -7.95
CA GLY A 130 -15.48 -27.19 -8.51
C GLY A 130 -14.77 -26.28 -7.51
N GLU A 131 -13.64 -25.75 -7.95
CA GLU A 131 -12.92 -24.66 -7.27
C GLU A 131 -13.61 -23.34 -7.58
N GLY A 132 -13.66 -22.45 -6.58
CA GLY A 132 -14.17 -21.09 -6.76
C GLY A 132 -13.02 -20.11 -6.98
N TYR A 133 -13.32 -18.95 -7.56
CA TYR A 133 -12.36 -17.87 -7.71
C TYR A 133 -13.01 -16.55 -7.30
N GLY A 134 -12.24 -15.64 -6.69
CA GLY A 134 -12.71 -14.31 -6.32
C GLY A 134 -11.60 -13.28 -6.45
N TRP A 135 -11.93 -12.07 -6.92
CA TRP A 135 -10.96 -11.00 -7.07
C TRP A 135 -11.66 -9.64 -7.14
N HIS A 136 -10.88 -8.57 -6.96
CA HIS A 136 -11.32 -7.20 -7.18
C HIS A 136 -10.71 -6.65 -8.47
N THR A 137 -11.49 -6.67 -9.55
CA THR A 137 -11.01 -6.36 -10.92
C THR A 137 -10.26 -5.02 -11.00
N PRO A 138 -10.82 -3.87 -10.56
CA PRO A 138 -10.12 -2.59 -10.68
C PRO A 138 -8.74 -2.57 -9.99
N SER A 139 -8.62 -3.22 -8.82
CA SER A 139 -7.36 -3.24 -8.08
C SER A 139 -6.30 -4.11 -8.75
N LEU A 140 -6.69 -5.26 -9.32
CA LEU A 140 -5.76 -6.09 -10.09
C LEU A 140 -5.25 -5.36 -11.34
N PHE A 141 -6.15 -4.72 -12.09
CA PHE A 141 -5.76 -3.94 -13.26
C PHE A 141 -4.83 -2.78 -12.88
N SER A 142 -5.17 -2.01 -11.83
CA SER A 142 -4.29 -0.95 -11.35
C SER A 142 -2.92 -1.46 -10.88
N PHE A 143 -2.85 -2.64 -10.27
CA PHE A 143 -1.58 -3.26 -9.91
C PHE A 143 -0.74 -3.60 -11.14
N PHE A 144 -1.30 -4.33 -12.10
CA PHE A 144 -0.54 -4.83 -13.26
C PHE A 144 -0.28 -3.78 -14.35
N ASP A 145 -1.04 -2.69 -14.38
CA ASP A 145 -0.78 -1.54 -15.27
C ASP A 145 0.35 -0.64 -14.73
N SER A 146 0.71 -0.80 -13.45
CA SER A 146 1.75 0.01 -12.82
C SER A 146 3.16 -0.39 -13.27
N PRO A 147 4.06 0.59 -13.54
CA PRO A 147 5.47 0.32 -13.82
C PRO A 147 6.20 -0.40 -12.68
N SER A 148 5.64 -0.43 -11.46
CA SER A 148 6.21 -1.09 -10.29
C SER A 148 6.44 -2.60 -10.50
N SER A 149 5.77 -3.24 -11.46
CA SER A 149 6.07 -4.63 -11.83
C SER A 149 7.48 -4.82 -12.43
N ASN A 150 8.16 -3.72 -12.78
CA ASN A 150 9.50 -3.69 -13.34
C ASN A 150 10.56 -3.19 -12.34
N GLU A 151 10.22 -3.09 -11.06
CA GLU A 151 11.18 -2.72 -10.00
C GLU A 151 11.80 -3.97 -9.35
N PRO A 152 13.04 -3.88 -8.83
CA PRO A 152 13.66 -4.98 -8.11
C PRO A 152 12.81 -5.45 -6.92
N ALA A 153 12.91 -6.74 -6.60
CA ALA A 153 12.16 -7.31 -5.49
C ALA A 153 12.60 -6.70 -4.15
N VAL A 154 11.61 -6.33 -3.34
CA VAL A 154 11.86 -5.76 -2.01
C VAL A 154 12.10 -6.89 -1.01
N LEU A 155 13.10 -6.72 -0.15
CA LEU A 155 13.36 -7.65 0.96
C LEU A 155 12.43 -7.29 2.14
N VAL A 156 11.61 -8.25 2.55
CA VAL A 156 10.68 -8.11 3.68
C VAL A 156 11.05 -9.14 4.74
N SER A 157 11.30 -8.66 5.96
CA SER A 157 11.65 -9.56 7.07
C SER A 157 10.40 -10.23 7.63
N THR A 158 10.55 -11.45 8.15
CA THR A 158 9.46 -12.12 8.87
C THR A 158 8.99 -11.38 10.12
N ASN A 159 9.83 -10.52 10.72
CA ASN A 159 9.42 -9.66 11.83
C ASN A 159 8.39 -8.63 11.41
N GLU A 160 8.51 -8.10 10.19
CA GLU A 160 7.52 -7.21 9.62
C GLU A 160 6.20 -7.94 9.36
N ILE A 161 6.23 -9.16 8.82
CA ILE A 161 5.02 -9.99 8.65
C ILE A 161 4.31 -10.26 9.98
N ARG A 162 5.07 -10.41 11.08
CA ARG A 162 4.53 -10.61 12.43
C ARG A 162 3.81 -9.38 13.01
N GLU A 163 3.86 -8.23 12.35
CA GLU A 163 3.02 -7.07 12.71
C GLU A 163 1.57 -7.23 12.23
N ILE A 164 1.30 -8.08 11.22
CA ILE A 164 -0.05 -8.26 10.67
C ILE A 164 -1.06 -8.72 11.75
N PRO A 165 -0.78 -9.73 12.60
CA PRO A 165 -1.70 -10.13 13.68
C PRO A 165 -2.07 -8.99 14.63
N GLU A 166 -1.09 -8.16 15.03
CA GLU A 166 -1.34 -7.03 15.93
C GLU A 166 -2.24 -6.01 15.25
N ASN A 167 -1.91 -5.63 14.01
CA ASN A 167 -2.70 -4.69 13.21
C ASN A 167 -4.12 -5.20 12.96
N TYR A 168 -4.25 -6.49 12.64
CA TYR A 168 -5.53 -7.17 12.48
C TYR A 168 -6.36 -7.06 13.77
N HIS A 169 -5.80 -7.38 14.93
CA HIS A 169 -6.50 -7.28 16.20
C HIS A 169 -6.90 -5.84 16.55
N LEU A 170 -6.07 -4.85 16.23
CA LEU A 170 -6.42 -3.44 16.40
C LEU A 170 -7.62 -3.04 15.53
N ILE A 171 -7.64 -3.47 14.27
CA ILE A 171 -8.77 -3.23 13.34
C ILE A 171 -10.06 -3.86 13.87
N LYS A 172 -10.02 -5.11 14.37
CA LYS A 172 -11.21 -5.78 14.93
C LYS A 172 -11.76 -5.12 16.18
N LYS A 173 -10.92 -4.38 16.93
CA LYS A 173 -11.30 -3.73 18.20
C LYS A 173 -11.91 -2.34 18.03
N ILE A 174 -11.85 -1.74 16.83
CA ILE A 174 -12.34 -0.38 16.63
C ILE A 174 -13.85 -0.31 16.89
N SER A 175 -14.28 0.59 17.78
CA SER A 175 -15.69 0.74 18.13
C SER A 175 -16.46 1.53 17.06
N LEU A 176 -17.79 1.41 17.08
CA LEU A 176 -18.67 2.20 16.21
C LEU A 176 -18.53 3.71 16.46
N ASP A 177 -18.14 4.14 17.66
CA ASP A 177 -17.92 5.55 18.01
C ASP A 177 -16.72 6.17 17.25
N HIS A 178 -15.87 5.33 16.66
CA HIS A 178 -14.73 5.73 15.86
C HIS A 178 -14.91 5.41 14.37
N GLU A 179 -16.15 5.44 13.86
CA GLU A 179 -16.50 5.13 12.47
C GLU A 179 -15.68 5.90 11.42
N HIS A 180 -15.23 7.12 11.75
CA HIS A 180 -14.38 7.91 10.85
C HIS A 180 -13.04 7.24 10.54
N ILE A 181 -12.48 6.44 11.47
CA ILE A 181 -11.26 5.65 11.28
C ILE A 181 -11.56 4.50 10.33
N THR A 182 -12.64 3.74 10.55
CA THR A 182 -13.08 2.67 9.65
C THR A 182 -13.36 3.19 8.23
N ARG A 183 -13.94 4.38 8.11
CA ARG A 183 -14.17 5.06 6.83
C ARG A 183 -12.86 5.46 6.15
N ALA A 184 -11.84 5.88 6.90
CA ALA A 184 -10.52 6.17 6.35
C ALA A 184 -9.83 4.92 5.77
N PHE A 185 -9.93 3.76 6.43
CA PHE A 185 -9.47 2.47 5.87
C PHE A 185 -10.18 2.12 4.57
N ARG A 186 -11.51 2.27 4.55
CA ARG A 186 -12.30 2.01 3.34
C ARG A 186 -11.84 2.88 2.18
N LYS A 187 -11.66 4.19 2.42
CA LYS A 187 -11.12 5.12 1.42
C LYS A 187 -9.75 4.69 0.92
N LEU A 188 -8.83 4.31 1.81
CA LEU A 188 -7.49 3.87 1.42
C LEU A 188 -7.55 2.67 0.46
N ARG A 189 -8.39 1.68 0.79
CA ARG A 189 -8.61 0.51 -0.06
C ARG A 189 -9.24 0.89 -1.40
N ASP A 190 -10.24 1.77 -1.40
CA ASP A 190 -10.94 2.18 -2.60
C ASP A 190 -9.98 2.88 -3.58
N LEU A 191 -8.97 3.63 -3.09
CA LEU A 191 -7.93 4.24 -3.92
C LEU A 191 -7.11 3.24 -4.74
N LYS A 192 -7.02 1.96 -4.33
CA LYS A 192 -6.36 0.90 -5.13
C LYS A 192 -7.07 0.63 -6.45
N SER A 193 -8.33 1.03 -6.57
CA SER A 193 -9.11 0.87 -7.80
C SER A 193 -8.76 1.91 -8.85
N LEU A 194 -8.05 2.97 -8.46
CA LEU A 194 -7.61 4.03 -9.36
C LEU A 194 -6.23 3.70 -9.93
N PRO A 195 -5.87 4.20 -11.13
CA PRO A 195 -4.52 4.09 -11.66
C PRO A 195 -3.49 4.67 -10.68
N ARG A 196 -2.46 3.90 -10.31
CA ARG A 196 -1.53 4.24 -9.22
C ARG A 196 -0.83 5.59 -9.37
N LEU A 197 -0.57 5.97 -10.62
CA LEU A 197 0.12 7.23 -10.95
C LEU A 197 -0.85 8.42 -11.09
N SER A 198 -2.15 8.21 -10.95
CA SER A 198 -3.18 9.26 -11.05
C SER A 198 -3.06 10.27 -9.91
N GLU A 199 -3.15 11.56 -10.23
CA GLU A 199 -3.20 12.65 -9.23
C GLU A 199 -4.42 12.56 -8.32
N LEU A 200 -5.47 11.82 -8.72
CA LEU A 200 -6.61 11.51 -7.88
C LEU A 200 -6.22 10.66 -6.66
N VAL A 201 -5.23 9.77 -6.81
CA VAL A 201 -4.71 8.99 -5.67
C VAL A 201 -4.06 9.93 -4.66
N THR A 202 -3.24 10.89 -5.12
CA THR A 202 -2.61 11.91 -4.28
C THR A 202 -3.67 12.74 -3.53
N THR A 203 -4.71 13.18 -4.22
CA THR A 203 -5.84 13.92 -3.62
C THR A 203 -6.61 13.06 -2.62
N GLY A 204 -6.74 11.77 -2.89
CA GLY A 204 -7.30 10.78 -1.99
C GLY A 204 -6.53 10.67 -0.67
N TYR A 205 -5.19 10.65 -0.72
CA TYR A 205 -4.35 10.64 0.49
C TYR A 205 -4.53 11.90 1.32
N PHE A 206 -4.53 13.09 0.70
CA PHE A 206 -4.86 14.33 1.42
C PHE A 206 -6.23 14.25 2.07
N SER A 207 -7.24 13.73 1.36
CA SER A 207 -8.60 13.60 1.88
C SER A 207 -8.67 12.65 3.08
N ILE A 208 -7.86 11.58 3.11
CA ILE A 208 -7.75 10.68 4.25
C ILE A 208 -7.08 11.38 5.44
N ILE A 209 -5.94 12.03 5.20
CA ILE A 209 -5.20 12.80 6.22
C ILE A 209 -6.10 13.87 6.86
N GLU A 210 -6.76 14.68 6.04
CA GLU A 210 -7.72 15.70 6.48
C GLU A 210 -8.84 15.05 7.33
N SER A 211 -9.44 13.96 6.84
CA SER A 211 -10.52 13.28 7.57
C SER A 211 -10.10 12.74 8.95
N LEU A 212 -8.82 12.46 9.15
CA LEU A 212 -8.26 11.94 10.40
C LEU A 212 -7.78 13.04 11.35
N VAL A 213 -7.35 14.20 10.83
CA VAL A 213 -6.58 15.18 11.63
C VAL A 213 -7.26 16.54 11.75
N THR A 214 -8.18 16.89 10.84
CA THR A 214 -8.82 18.21 10.82
C THR A 214 -10.28 18.20 11.26
N HIS A 215 -10.76 19.34 11.75
CA HIS A 215 -12.19 19.65 11.88
C HIS A 215 -12.66 20.60 10.78
N ASN A 216 -13.97 20.81 10.72
CA ASN A 216 -14.55 21.83 9.86
C ASN A 216 -14.09 23.22 10.33
N PRO A 217 -13.43 24.01 9.48
CA PRO A 217 -12.90 25.30 9.86
C PRO A 217 -14.04 26.27 10.18
N ASN A 218 -13.90 27.04 11.26
CA ASN A 218 -14.71 28.22 11.52
C ASN A 218 -14.29 29.33 10.55
N LEU A 219 -15.13 29.62 9.56
CA LEU A 219 -14.83 30.58 8.47
C LEU A 219 -14.55 32.03 8.94
N THR A 220 -14.81 32.33 10.21
CA THR A 220 -14.53 33.63 10.84
C THR A 220 -13.07 33.79 11.28
N GLU A 221 -12.30 32.71 11.39
CA GLU A 221 -10.91 32.73 11.85
C GLU A 221 -9.95 32.23 10.75
N SER A 222 -9.09 33.10 10.25
CA SER A 222 -8.13 32.76 9.18
C SER A 222 -7.09 31.70 9.62
N SER A 223 -6.84 31.59 10.92
CA SER A 223 -5.97 30.57 11.54
C SER A 223 -6.57 29.17 11.52
N ASP A 224 -7.88 29.01 11.31
CA ASP A 224 -8.55 27.71 11.40
C ASP A 224 -8.59 26.96 10.05
N SER A 225 -7.95 27.47 9.00
CA SER A 225 -7.94 26.80 7.69
C SER A 225 -7.36 25.38 7.75
N LEU A 226 -7.87 24.47 6.91
CA LEU A 226 -7.37 23.09 6.78
C LEU A 226 -5.84 23.02 6.56
N LYS A 227 -5.33 23.95 5.73
CA LYS A 227 -3.89 24.11 5.47
C LYS A 227 -3.13 24.40 6.76
N HIS A 228 -3.64 25.29 7.61
CA HIS A 228 -3.00 25.60 8.89
C HIS A 228 -3.04 24.40 9.82
N GLN A 229 -4.21 23.75 9.97
CA GLN A 229 -4.39 22.60 10.86
C GLN A 229 -3.44 21.45 10.50
N ILE A 230 -3.31 21.07 9.22
CA ILE A 230 -2.39 19.99 8.84
C ILE A 230 -0.92 20.38 9.05
N ARG A 231 -0.55 21.61 8.67
CA ARG A 231 0.82 22.11 8.81
C ARG A 231 1.30 22.12 10.26
N THR A 232 0.40 22.30 11.23
CA THR A 232 0.75 22.31 12.66
C THR A 232 0.58 20.95 13.33
N LYS A 233 -0.51 20.23 13.05
CA LYS A 233 -0.83 18.97 13.73
C LYS A 233 0.05 17.80 13.26
N ILE A 234 0.34 17.68 11.95
CA ILE A 234 1.11 16.52 11.47
C ILE A 234 2.53 16.45 12.05
N PRO A 235 3.34 17.53 12.09
CA PRO A 235 4.65 17.50 12.74
C PRO A 235 4.62 17.18 14.23
N LEU A 236 3.48 17.39 14.91
CA LEU A 236 3.29 16.97 16.31
C LEU A 236 2.92 15.49 16.41
N LEU A 237 2.04 15.03 15.52
CA LEU A 237 1.65 13.61 15.41
C LEU A 237 2.82 12.72 15.01
N SER A 238 3.73 13.19 14.15
CA SER A 238 4.91 12.44 13.69
C SER A 238 5.81 11.99 14.85
N LYS A 239 5.84 12.77 15.94
CA LYS A 239 6.57 12.44 17.18
C LYS A 239 5.98 11.26 17.95
N ARG A 240 4.72 10.90 17.69
CA ARG A 240 4.00 9.77 18.30
C ARG A 240 3.96 8.52 17.42
N PHE A 241 4.44 8.60 16.18
CA PHE A 241 4.49 7.41 15.32
C PHE A 241 5.52 6.41 15.85
N GLN A 242 5.13 5.13 15.91
CA GLN A 242 6.05 4.05 16.30
C GLN A 242 7.19 3.91 15.29
N ARG A 243 6.86 3.99 13.99
CA ARG A 243 7.80 4.10 12.88
C ARG A 243 7.90 5.56 12.49
N LYS A 244 9.12 6.12 12.52
CA LYS A 244 9.37 7.51 12.12
C LYS A 244 9.40 7.63 10.61
N ILE A 245 8.85 8.72 10.09
CA ILE A 245 9.07 9.15 8.71
C ILE A 245 10.34 9.98 8.70
N ASP A 246 11.35 9.55 7.96
CA ASP A 246 12.50 10.41 7.68
C ASP A 246 12.17 11.30 6.47
N TYR A 247 11.89 12.58 6.74
CA TYR A 247 11.58 13.53 5.69
C TYR A 247 12.73 13.71 4.70
N ASN A 248 13.98 13.47 5.12
CA ASN A 248 15.15 13.62 4.25
C ASN A 248 15.32 12.46 3.26
N GLU A 249 14.74 11.28 3.55
CA GLU A 249 14.68 10.19 2.57
C GLU A 249 13.82 10.60 1.37
N TYR A 250 12.72 11.31 1.62
CA TYR A 250 11.79 11.75 0.59
C TYR A 250 12.20 13.09 -0.03
N PHE A 251 12.57 14.07 0.78
CA PHE A 251 12.76 15.45 0.36
C PHE A 251 14.19 15.91 0.65
N ASN A 252 14.59 17.04 0.07
CA ASN A 252 15.88 17.65 0.43
C ASN A 252 15.80 18.20 1.87
N GLU A 253 16.94 18.37 2.54
CA GLU A 253 17.01 18.93 3.89
C GLU A 253 16.19 20.23 3.99
N SER A 254 15.07 20.17 4.71
CA SER A 254 14.10 21.26 4.86
C SER A 254 13.27 21.02 6.12
N ASN A 255 12.75 22.08 6.72
CA ASN A 255 11.90 21.92 7.88
C ASN A 255 10.53 21.32 7.49
N GLU A 256 9.96 20.49 8.39
CA GLU A 256 8.70 19.78 8.16
C GLU A 256 7.54 20.73 7.80
N GLU A 257 7.49 21.90 8.43
CA GLU A 257 6.44 22.90 8.18
C GLU A 257 6.45 23.40 6.73
N THR A 258 7.64 23.64 6.17
CA THR A 258 7.83 24.08 4.79
C THR A 258 7.45 22.99 3.81
N ILE A 259 7.80 21.74 4.13
CA ILE A 259 7.42 20.58 3.31
C ILE A 259 5.89 20.46 3.26
N TRP A 260 5.21 20.50 4.40
CA TRP A 260 3.73 20.46 4.45
C TRP A 260 3.06 21.63 3.73
N LYS A 261 3.64 22.83 3.82
CA LYS A 261 3.18 23.98 3.04
C LYS A 261 3.24 23.69 1.54
N LYS A 262 4.36 23.15 1.05
CA LYS A 262 4.56 22.81 -0.37
C LYS A 262 3.68 21.64 -0.83
N LEU A 263 3.48 20.64 0.01
CA LEU A 263 2.54 19.54 -0.25
C LEU A 263 1.12 20.08 -0.47
N TYR A 264 0.68 21.06 0.32
CA TYR A 264 -0.62 21.72 0.12
C TYR A 264 -0.68 22.59 -1.13
N ASP A 265 0.41 23.30 -1.47
CA ASP A 265 0.49 24.05 -2.72
C ASP A 265 0.34 23.07 -3.91
N TYR A 266 0.98 21.89 -3.85
CA TYR A 266 0.82 20.83 -4.86
C TYR A 266 -0.60 20.27 -4.93
N ARG A 267 -1.24 19.97 -3.79
CA ARG A 267 -2.66 19.58 -3.73
C ARG A 267 -3.56 20.62 -4.43
N SER A 268 -3.28 21.91 -4.20
CA SER A 268 -4.02 23.01 -4.81
C SER A 268 -3.87 22.99 -6.33
N CYS A 269 -2.65 22.81 -6.85
CA CYS A 269 -2.42 22.70 -8.29
C CYS A 269 -3.24 21.56 -8.91
N ILE A 270 -3.25 20.37 -8.31
CA ILE A 270 -4.03 19.23 -8.80
C ILE A 270 -5.53 19.57 -8.88
N VAL A 271 -6.08 20.10 -7.78
CA VAL A 271 -7.52 20.38 -7.68
C VAL A 271 -7.98 21.45 -8.68
N HIS A 272 -7.10 22.41 -9.00
CA HIS A 272 -7.38 23.46 -9.98
C HIS A 272 -6.97 23.11 -11.41
N GLY A 273 -6.41 21.91 -11.65
CA GLY A 273 -5.95 21.48 -12.97
C GLY A 273 -4.72 22.24 -13.47
N GLU A 274 -3.92 22.79 -12.56
CA GLU A 274 -2.67 23.50 -12.86
C GLU A 274 -1.49 22.53 -12.98
N HIS A 275 -0.49 22.90 -13.78
CA HIS A 275 0.72 22.10 -13.91
C HIS A 275 1.69 22.34 -12.73
N ALA A 276 2.01 21.28 -12.00
CA ALA A 276 2.92 21.34 -10.87
C ALA A 276 4.39 21.56 -11.30
N ASN A 277 5.00 22.67 -10.85
CA ASN A 277 6.38 23.01 -11.20
C ASN A 277 7.39 22.46 -10.18
N PHE A 278 7.80 21.20 -10.35
CA PHE A 278 8.82 20.53 -9.54
C PHE A 278 10.27 20.96 -9.82
N ILE A 279 10.51 21.85 -10.79
CA ILE A 279 11.85 22.43 -11.03
C ILE A 279 11.95 23.81 -10.35
N GLY A 280 10.82 24.48 -10.13
CA GLY A 280 10.73 25.79 -9.52
C GLY A 280 10.07 25.76 -8.15
N SER A 281 8.82 26.21 -8.08
CA SER A 281 8.13 26.49 -6.81
C SER A 281 7.96 25.26 -5.91
N LEU A 282 7.92 24.05 -6.48
CA LEU A 282 7.74 22.78 -5.77
C LEU A 282 9.01 21.92 -5.75
N GLN A 283 10.18 22.47 -6.09
CA GLN A 283 11.44 21.70 -6.20
C GLN A 283 11.82 20.89 -4.96
N ILE A 284 11.44 21.35 -3.76
CA ILE A 284 11.69 20.64 -2.50
C ILE A 284 11.02 19.26 -2.48
N LEU A 285 9.91 19.11 -3.21
CA LEU A 285 9.14 17.88 -3.29
C LEU A 285 9.71 16.83 -4.27
N LYS A 286 10.75 17.18 -5.03
CA LYS A 286 11.39 16.38 -6.09
C LYS A 286 10.48 16.06 -7.28
N ASP A 287 9.47 15.23 -7.08
CA ASP A 287 8.53 14.80 -8.12
C ASP A 287 7.21 14.25 -7.53
N ALA A 288 6.23 13.99 -8.41
CA ALA A 288 4.93 13.47 -8.02
C ALA A 288 4.98 12.03 -7.46
N LYS A 289 5.97 11.21 -7.81
CA LYS A 289 6.12 9.84 -7.28
C LYS A 289 6.52 9.92 -5.80
N THR A 290 7.57 10.68 -5.51
CA THR A 290 8.10 10.94 -4.17
C THR A 290 7.02 11.49 -3.24
N VAL A 291 6.25 12.48 -3.69
CA VAL A 291 5.14 13.04 -2.89
C VAL A 291 4.10 11.97 -2.55
N ARG A 292 3.73 11.16 -3.53
CA ARG A 292 2.70 10.14 -3.36
C ARG A 292 3.14 9.04 -2.39
N GLU A 293 4.39 8.60 -2.48
CA GLU A 293 4.99 7.64 -1.54
C GLU A 293 5.05 8.20 -0.11
N PHE A 294 5.49 9.46 0.04
CA PHE A 294 5.50 10.13 1.34
C PHE A 294 4.09 10.26 1.96
N LEU A 295 3.10 10.67 1.16
CA LEU A 295 1.72 10.81 1.62
C LEU A 295 1.10 9.45 1.96
N TYR A 296 1.39 8.40 1.18
CA TYR A 296 0.93 7.05 1.46
C TYR A 296 1.48 6.54 2.80
N GLU A 297 2.78 6.72 3.03
CA GLU A 297 3.41 6.34 4.29
C GLU A 297 2.85 7.15 5.47
N THR A 298 2.61 8.46 5.28
CA THR A 298 1.94 9.29 6.29
C THR A 298 0.54 8.79 6.61
N VAL A 299 -0.25 8.41 5.60
CA VAL A 299 -1.60 7.84 5.80
C VAL A 299 -1.53 6.55 6.61
N LYS A 300 -0.61 5.65 6.30
CA LYS A 300 -0.43 4.37 7.03
C LYS A 300 -0.12 4.61 8.50
N LEU A 301 0.80 5.53 8.79
CA LEU A 301 1.21 5.83 10.17
C LEU A 301 0.12 6.56 10.96
N LEU A 302 -0.64 7.45 10.31
CA LEU A 302 -1.82 8.06 10.92
C LEU A 302 -2.90 7.03 11.22
N LEU A 303 -3.16 6.08 10.31
CA LEU A 303 -4.13 5.00 10.54
C LEU A 303 -3.68 4.08 11.68
N LEU A 304 -2.40 3.71 11.74
CA LEU A 304 -1.84 2.95 12.87
C LEU A 304 -2.00 3.71 14.20
N LEU A 305 -1.69 5.00 14.21
CA LEU A 305 -1.89 5.83 15.40
C LEU A 305 -3.37 5.92 15.77
N ALA A 306 -4.26 6.08 14.78
CA ALA A 306 -5.71 6.12 14.98
C ALA A 306 -6.24 4.83 15.60
N LEU A 307 -5.74 3.68 15.16
CA LEU A 307 -6.11 2.38 15.71
C LEU A 307 -5.65 2.19 17.16
N ARG A 308 -4.46 2.69 17.50
CA ARG A 308 -3.85 2.53 18.84
C ARG A 308 -4.37 3.55 19.85
N GLU A 309 -4.56 4.79 19.41
CA GLU A 309 -4.97 5.91 20.24
C GLU A 309 -6.21 6.62 19.65
N PRO A 310 -7.35 5.92 19.45
CA PRO A 310 -8.51 6.46 18.73
C PRO A 310 -9.15 7.66 19.44
N ILE A 311 -9.15 7.67 20.78
CA ILE A 311 -9.68 8.78 21.59
C ILE A 311 -8.80 10.01 21.41
N PHE A 312 -7.47 9.86 21.54
CA PHE A 312 -6.53 10.97 21.36
C PHE A 312 -6.68 11.62 19.99
N LEU A 313 -6.77 10.84 18.91
CA LEU A 313 -6.94 11.40 17.57
C LEU A 313 -8.30 12.09 17.42
N THR A 314 -9.36 11.50 17.98
CA THR A 314 -10.71 12.09 17.98
C THR A 314 -10.75 13.43 18.73
N ASP A 315 -10.04 13.54 19.84
CA ASP A 315 -9.97 14.77 20.63
C ASP A 315 -9.06 15.82 20.00
N LEU A 316 -7.93 15.42 19.41
CA LEU A 316 -7.05 16.32 18.67
C LEU A 316 -7.78 17.00 17.49
N LYS A 317 -8.73 16.30 16.87
CA LYS A 317 -9.58 16.91 15.83
C LYS A 317 -10.41 18.07 16.36
N LYS A 318 -10.77 18.11 17.64
CA LYS A 318 -11.61 19.17 18.23
C LYS A 318 -10.80 20.40 18.66
N CYS A 319 -9.47 20.30 18.71
CA CYS A 319 -8.54 21.37 19.05
C CYS A 319 -8.11 22.15 17.80
#